data_AF-A0A0A1I326-F1
#
_entry.id   AF-A0A0A1I326-F1
#
_cell.length_a   1.000
_cell.length_b   1.000
_cell.length_c   1.000
_cell.angle_alpha   90.00
_cell.angle_beta   90.00
_cell.angle_gamma   90.00
#
_symmetry.space_group_name_H-M   'P 1'
#
loop_
_entity.id
_entity.type
_entity.pdbx_description
1 polymer ?
#
loop_
_entity_poly.entity_id
_entity_poly.type
_entity_poly.pdbx_seq_one_letter_code
_entity_poly.pdbx_strand_id
1 'polypeptide(L)'
;MYDVVPGLDGSSPPYLSMAVGRSGRAITRDNLLSHCKHFALTPEQAANVLDEVIGWEDELGAHYGCHLNGAELDLALGAMGAMRMKV
;
A
#
# COMPACT_ATOMS: atom_id res chain seq x y z
N MET A 1 -6.55 -7.43 10.10
CA MET A 1 -6.05 -8.30 9.02
C MET A 1 -5.03 -9.25 9.64
N TYR A 2 -4.94 -10.49 9.19
CA TYR A 2 -3.95 -11.48 9.67
C TYR A 2 -3.23 -12.08 8.45
N ASP A 3 -2.08 -12.72 8.65
CA ASP A 3 -1.25 -13.30 7.58
C ASP A 3 -0.78 -12.26 6.54
N VAL A 4 -0.31 -11.12 7.04
CA VAL A 4 0.29 -10.05 6.23
C VAL A 4 1.79 -10.14 6.38
N VAL A 5 2.47 -10.57 5.32
CA VAL A 5 3.92 -10.74 5.31
C VAL A 5 4.51 -9.80 4.25
N PRO A 6 5.40 -8.86 4.64
CA PRO A 6 6.10 -8.03 3.66
C PRO A 6 7.03 -8.86 2.79
N GLY A 7 7.51 -8.28 1.67
CA GLY A 7 8.59 -8.90 0.91
C GLY A 7 9.79 -9.20 1.81
N LEU A 8 10.42 -10.37 1.65
CA LEU A 8 11.54 -10.81 2.49
C LEU A 8 12.76 -9.88 2.39
N ASP A 9 12.85 -9.11 1.31
CA ASP A 9 13.87 -8.11 1.04
C ASP A 9 13.41 -6.67 1.36
N GLY A 10 12.25 -6.51 2.01
CA GLY A 10 11.62 -5.21 2.26
C GLY A 10 11.06 -4.55 1.01
N SER A 11 11.09 -5.20 -0.17
CA SER A 11 10.55 -4.63 -1.40
C SER A 11 9.03 -4.76 -1.47
N SER A 12 8.40 -3.79 -2.12
CA SER A 12 6.99 -3.88 -2.49
C SER A 12 6.82 -5.03 -3.51
N PRO A 13 5.89 -5.98 -3.30
CA PRO A 13 5.67 -7.07 -4.23
C PRO A 13 5.34 -6.53 -5.63
N PRO A 14 5.78 -7.18 -6.72
CA PRO A 14 5.59 -6.64 -8.06
C PRO A 14 4.12 -6.63 -8.50
N TYR A 15 3.29 -7.53 -7.94
CA TYR A 15 1.88 -7.72 -8.29
C TYR A 15 1.03 -8.06 -7.06
N LEU A 16 -0.25 -7.67 -7.08
CA LEU A 16 -1.24 -8.10 -6.08
C LEU A 16 -1.46 -9.61 -6.14
N SER A 17 -1.84 -10.25 -5.03
CA SER A 17 -2.23 -11.68 -5.05
C SER A 17 -3.57 -11.90 -5.76
N MET A 18 -4.47 -10.92 -5.70
CA MET A 18 -5.75 -10.93 -6.40
C MET A 18 -5.81 -9.81 -7.44
N ALA A 19 -6.42 -10.08 -8.58
CA ALA A 19 -6.63 -9.08 -9.62
C ALA A 19 -7.65 -8.04 -9.16
N VAL A 20 -7.34 -6.76 -9.34
CA VAL A 20 -8.20 -5.63 -9.05
C VAL A 20 -8.14 -4.68 -10.24
N GLY A 21 -9.29 -4.32 -10.79
CA GLY A 21 -9.34 -3.34 -11.88
C GLY A 21 -9.00 -3.92 -13.26
N ARG A 22 -8.85 -3.00 -14.23
CA ARG A 22 -8.75 -3.32 -15.66
C ARG A 22 -7.39 -3.88 -16.06
N SER A 23 -6.34 -3.58 -15.30
CA SER A 23 -4.97 -4.03 -15.53
C SER A 23 -4.59 -5.23 -14.65
N GLY A 24 -5.59 -5.98 -14.17
CA GLY A 24 -5.40 -7.24 -13.46
C GLY A 24 -4.68 -7.05 -12.13
N ARG A 25 -3.49 -7.63 -11.98
CA ARG A 25 -2.74 -7.66 -10.71
C ARG A 25 -1.76 -6.48 -10.54
N ALA A 26 -1.79 -5.51 -11.46
CA ALA A 26 -0.87 -4.37 -11.42
C ALA A 26 -1.15 -3.46 -10.21
N ILE A 27 -0.09 -3.07 -9.50
CA ILE A 27 -0.17 -2.14 -8.36
C ILE A 27 0.08 -0.73 -8.89
N THR A 28 -0.99 -0.08 -9.35
CA THR A 28 -1.00 1.34 -9.75
C THR A 28 -2.28 2.01 -9.27
N ARG A 29 -2.22 3.32 -9.04
CA ARG A 29 -3.38 4.11 -8.61
C ARG A 29 -4.54 3.98 -9.60
N ASP A 30 -4.28 4.18 -10.88
CA ASP A 30 -5.27 4.05 -11.95
C ASP A 30 -5.95 2.68 -11.97
N ASN A 31 -5.18 1.61 -11.77
CA ASN A 31 -5.73 0.26 -11.79
C ASN A 31 -6.67 0.03 -10.60
N LEU A 32 -6.27 0.43 -9.39
CA LEU A 32 -7.11 0.31 -8.19
C LEU A 32 -8.40 1.13 -8.32
N LEU A 33 -8.30 2.38 -8.78
CA LEU A 33 -9.45 3.25 -8.98
C LEU A 33 -10.40 2.74 -10.07
N SER A 34 -9.89 2.01 -11.07
CA SER A 34 -10.71 1.45 -12.15
C SER A 34 -11.74 0.41 -11.68
N HIS A 35 -11.60 -0.12 -10.45
CA HIS A 35 -12.49 -1.11 -9.85
C HIS A 35 -13.41 -0.55 -8.75
N CYS A 36 -13.41 0.76 -8.49
CA CYS A 36 -14.16 1.38 -7.37
C CYS A 36 -15.64 0.99 -7.30
N LYS A 37 -16.33 0.91 -8.45
CA LYS A 37 -17.76 0.55 -8.51
C LYS A 37 -18.06 -0.86 -7.99
N HIS A 38 -17.12 -1.79 -8.11
CA HIS A 38 -17.28 -3.14 -7.58
C HIS A 38 -17.41 -3.12 -6.04
N PHE A 39 -16.78 -2.15 -5.39
CA PHE A 39 -16.83 -1.92 -3.96
C PHE A 39 -17.93 -0.93 -3.54
N ALA A 40 -18.86 -0.59 -4.45
CA ALA A 40 -19.92 0.40 -4.24
C ALA A 40 -19.40 1.81 -3.86
N LEU A 41 -18.18 2.16 -4.30
CA LEU A 41 -17.58 3.47 -4.09
C LEU A 41 -17.73 4.35 -5.33
N THR A 42 -17.87 5.66 -5.11
CA THR A 42 -17.61 6.64 -6.17
C THR A 42 -16.11 6.75 -6.44
N PRO A 43 -15.69 7.25 -7.61
CA PRO A 43 -14.28 7.49 -7.90
C PRO A 43 -13.61 8.41 -6.87
N GLU A 44 -14.32 9.44 -6.40
CA GLU A 44 -13.85 10.37 -5.39
C GLU A 44 -13.65 9.70 -4.03
N GLN A 45 -14.62 8.89 -3.58
CA GLN A 45 -14.48 8.13 -2.33
C GLN A 45 -13.29 7.16 -2.38
N ALA A 46 -13.12 6.46 -3.50
CA ALA A 46 -12.00 5.54 -3.67
C ALA A 46 -10.65 6.28 -3.69
N ALA A 47 -10.57 7.45 -4.34
CA ALA A 47 -9.39 8.29 -4.33
C ALA A 47 -9.05 8.79 -2.92
N ASN A 48 -10.05 9.28 -2.18
CA ASN A 48 -9.86 9.77 -0.81
C ASN A 48 -9.33 8.67 0.13
N VAL A 49 -9.84 7.44 0.01
CA VAL A 49 -9.34 6.31 0.81
C VAL A 49 -7.88 5.99 0.46
N LEU A 50 -7.51 6.02 -0.82
CA LEU A 50 -6.11 5.83 -1.21
C LEU A 50 -5.23 6.94 -0.66
N ASP A 51 -5.66 8.20 -0.76
CA ASP A 51 -4.89 9.35 -0.27
C ASP A 51 -4.72 9.34 1.25
N GLU A 52 -5.75 8.91 1.98
CA GLU A 52 -5.68 8.70 3.42
C GLU A 52 -4.60 7.67 3.78
N VAL A 53 -4.64 6.47 3.18
CA VAL A 53 -3.68 5.39 3.46
C VAL A 53 -2.26 5.78 3.06
N ILE A 54 -2.09 6.49 1.93
CA ILE A 54 -0.78 7.01 1.50
C ILE A 54 -0.26 8.05 2.50
N GLY A 55 -1.14 8.86 3.08
CA GLY A 55 -0.80 9.89 4.07
C GLY A 55 -0.29 9.35 5.40
N TRP A 56 -0.51 8.05 5.70
CA TRP A 56 -0.05 7.44 6.95
C TRP A 56 1.45 7.13 6.98
N GLU A 57 2.19 7.28 5.88
CA GLU A 57 3.60 6.89 5.78
C GLU A 57 4.48 7.47 6.90
N ASP A 58 4.35 8.77 7.18
CA ASP A 58 5.15 9.45 8.20
C ASP A 58 4.80 8.98 9.63
N GLU A 59 3.50 8.83 9.91
CA GLU A 59 3.02 8.36 11.22
C GLU A 59 3.40 6.90 11.47
N LEU A 60 3.27 6.04 10.46
CA LEU A 60 3.70 4.64 10.52
C LEU A 60 5.21 4.53 10.71
N GLY A 61 6.00 5.35 10.00
CA GLY A 61 7.44 5.40 10.16
C GLY A 61 7.85 5.77 11.59
N ALA A 62 7.22 6.80 12.17
CA ALA A 62 7.44 7.18 13.56
C ALA A 62 7.02 6.07 14.54
N HIS A 63 5.87 5.44 14.29
CA HIS A 63 5.37 4.34 15.12
C HIS A 63 6.34 3.15 15.13
N TYR A 64 6.81 2.71 13.96
CA TYR A 64 7.81 1.65 13.87
C TYR A 64 9.12 2.04 14.56
N GLY A 65 9.55 3.29 14.44
CA GLY A 65 10.74 3.81 15.13
C GLY A 65 10.68 3.75 16.66
N CYS A 66 9.48 3.74 17.25
CA CYS A 66 9.29 3.55 18.69
C CYS A 66 9.43 2.08 19.14
N HIS A 67 9.29 1.13 18.23
CA HIS A 67 9.16 -0.30 18.56
C HIS A 67 10.28 -1.18 17.97
N LEU A 68 10.91 -0.76 16.88
CA LEU A 68 11.93 -1.50 16.15
C LEU A 68 13.25 -0.70 16.12
N ASN A 69 14.37 -1.39 15.86
CA ASN A 69 15.66 -0.76 15.69
C ASN A 69 16.52 -1.50 14.66
N GLY A 70 17.60 -0.84 14.20
CA GLY A 70 18.56 -1.40 13.26
C GLY A 70 17.89 -1.97 12.00
N ALA A 71 18.31 -3.17 11.60
CA ALA A 71 17.87 -3.81 10.37
C ALA A 71 16.36 -4.11 10.31
N GLU A 72 15.71 -4.35 11.45
CA GLU A 72 14.26 -4.61 11.50
C GLU A 72 13.46 -3.34 11.19
N LEU A 73 13.93 -2.19 11.70
CA LEU A 73 13.34 -0.90 11.37
C LEU A 73 13.55 -0.56 9.89
N ASP A 74 14.76 -0.77 9.37
CA ASP A 74 15.07 -0.52 7.95
C ASP A 74 14.17 -1.35 7.03
N LEU A 75 13.94 -2.63 7.36
CA LEU A 75 13.06 -3.52 6.60
C LEU A 75 11.60 -3.08 6.68
N ALA A 76 11.13 -2.69 7.87
CA ALA A 76 9.76 -2.19 8.06
C ALA A 76 9.51 -0.91 7.26
N LEU A 77 10.47 0.03 7.29
CA LEU A 77 10.37 1.29 6.55
C LEU A 77 10.39 1.07 5.03
N GLY A 78 11.26 0.18 4.54
CA GLY A 78 11.31 -0.19 3.12
C GLY A 78 10.00 -0.83 2.62
N ALA A 79 9.38 -1.66 3.47
CA ALA A 79 8.17 -2.40 3.11
C ALA A 79 6.90 -1.55 3.02
N MET A 80 6.88 -0.32 3.59
CA MET A 80 5.68 0.55 3.57
C MET A 80 5.24 0.92 2.14
N GLY A 81 6.20 1.10 1.21
CA GLY A 81 5.94 1.07 -0.23
C GLY A 81 4.98 2.12 -0.81
N ALA A 82 4.66 3.21 -0.08
CA ALA A 82 3.66 4.21 -0.48
C ALA A 82 3.99 4.92 -1.80
N MET A 83 5.28 4.98 -2.17
CA MET A 83 5.77 5.67 -3.37
C MET A 83 5.07 5.24 -4.67
N ARG A 84 4.70 3.97 -4.83
CA ARG A 84 4.05 3.47 -6.06
C ARG A 84 2.63 4.01 -6.27
N MET A 85 2.02 4.55 -5.21
CA MET A 85 0.66 5.08 -5.23
C MET A 85 0.61 6.61 -5.28
N LYS A 86 1.76 7.27 -5.13
CA LYS A 86 1.94 8.73 -5.24
C LYS A 86 2.11 9.22 -6.69
N VAL A 87 2.32 8.30 -7.64
CA VAL A 87 2.59 8.56 -9.06
C VAL A 87 1.39 8.15 -9.92
#